data_AF-A0A3D2ATV5-F1
#
_entry.id   AF-A0A3D2ATV5-F1
#
_cell.length_a   1.000
_cell.length_b   1.000
_cell.length_c   1.000
_cell.angle_alpha   90.00
_cell.angle_beta   90.00
_cell.angle_gamma   90.00
#
_symmetry.space_group_name_H-M   'P 1'
#
loop_
_entity.id
_entity.type
_entity.pdbx_description
1 polymer ?
#
loop_
_entity_poly.entity_id
_entity_poly.type
_entity_poly.pdbx_seq_one_letter_code
_entity_poly.pdbx_strand_id
1 'polypeptide(L)'
;MNVEDAIGHYLQGSAQKLDAYAHQELNRFARSIGSEKLVAELTPPQVATYAENVVSSGGDIHGRLGPIKEFLAYLNKKGLSTHSLSAHVKIPRASVRASARVSHDTIEMSLSGINTLKDELDGLKSQRESIAAQIQLARADGDISENSP
;
A
#
# COMPACT_ATOMS: atom_id res chain seq x y z
N MET A 1 -13.88 8.38 -5.94
CA MET A 1 -14.62 7.21 -5.46
C MET A 1 -13.84 6.61 -4.29
N ASN A 2 -14.46 6.54 -3.13
CA ASN A 2 -13.86 5.93 -1.94
C ASN A 2 -13.95 4.38 -2.04
N VAL A 3 -13.27 3.66 -1.14
CA VAL A 3 -13.27 2.20 -1.14
C VAL A 3 -14.65 1.63 -0.78
N GLU A 4 -15.37 2.26 0.14
CA GLU A 4 -16.69 1.79 0.59
C GLU A 4 -17.76 1.86 -0.51
N ASP A 5 -17.87 2.99 -1.20
CA ASP A 5 -18.77 3.15 -2.35
C ASP A 5 -18.38 2.17 -3.45
N ALA A 6 -17.07 1.97 -3.68
CA ALA A 6 -16.59 1.02 -4.68
C ALA A 6 -17.01 -0.42 -4.39
N ILE A 7 -17.01 -0.82 -3.12
CA ILE A 7 -17.55 -2.11 -2.68
C ILE A 7 -19.06 -2.16 -2.93
N GLY A 8 -19.80 -1.11 -2.56
CA GLY A 8 -21.25 -1.03 -2.82
C GLY A 8 -21.60 -1.20 -4.30
N HIS A 9 -20.88 -0.50 -5.18
CA HIS A 9 -21.03 -0.62 -6.63
C HIS A 9 -20.63 -1.99 -7.17
N TYR A 10 -19.58 -2.60 -6.61
CA TYR A 10 -19.16 -3.96 -6.97
C TYR A 10 -20.23 -4.99 -6.59
N LEU A 11 -20.80 -4.90 -5.39
CA LEU A 11 -21.83 -5.81 -4.89
C LEU A 11 -23.17 -5.67 -5.64
N GLN A 12 -23.52 -4.47 -6.08
CA GLN A 12 -24.70 -4.25 -6.93
C GLN A 12 -24.47 -4.72 -8.37
N GLY A 13 -23.24 -4.61 -8.88
CA GLY A 13 -22.88 -4.97 -10.24
C GLY A 13 -22.40 -6.41 -10.43
N SER A 14 -22.22 -7.18 -9.36
CA SER A 14 -21.77 -8.57 -9.44
C SER A 14 -22.90 -9.47 -9.92
N ALA A 15 -22.73 -10.07 -11.11
CA ALA A 15 -23.70 -11.00 -11.68
C ALA A 15 -23.88 -12.29 -10.85
N GLN A 16 -22.87 -12.67 -10.07
CA GLN A 16 -22.96 -13.70 -9.05
C GLN A 16 -23.25 -13.05 -7.70
N LYS A 17 -24.27 -13.57 -7.00
CA LYS A 17 -24.58 -13.17 -5.63
C LYS A 17 -23.43 -13.62 -4.73
N LEU A 18 -22.61 -12.67 -4.26
CA LEU A 18 -21.57 -12.96 -3.28
C LEU A 18 -22.21 -13.54 -2.01
N ASP A 19 -21.54 -14.51 -1.39
CA ASP A 19 -21.98 -15.06 -0.12
C ASP A 19 -21.71 -14.08 1.05
N ALA A 20 -22.34 -14.31 2.20
CA ALA A 20 -22.17 -13.44 3.36
C ALA A 20 -20.71 -13.38 3.84
N TYR A 21 -19.95 -14.44 3.60
CA TYR A 21 -18.54 -14.54 3.95
C TYR A 21 -17.68 -13.58 3.11
N ALA A 22 -17.88 -13.55 1.79
CA ALA A 22 -17.20 -12.62 0.89
C ALA A 22 -17.55 -11.15 1.22
N HIS A 23 -18.81 -10.86 1.56
CA HIS A 23 -19.21 -9.53 2.02
C HIS A 23 -18.45 -9.11 3.27
N GLN A 24 -18.32 -10.02 4.25
CA GLN A 24 -17.61 -9.75 5.49
C GLN A 24 -16.12 -9.45 5.23
N GLU A 25 -15.47 -10.22 4.37
CA GLU A 25 -14.04 -10.03 4.07
C GLU A 25 -13.76 -8.76 3.27
N LEU A 26 -14.66 -8.35 2.37
CA LEU A 26 -14.58 -7.05 1.69
C LEU A 26 -14.74 -5.87 2.66
N ASN A 27 -15.69 -5.96 3.59
CA ASN A 27 -15.86 -4.93 4.63
C ASN A 27 -14.66 -4.87 5.57
N ARG A 28 -14.06 -6.02 5.90
CA ARG A 28 -12.85 -6.10 6.70
C ARG A 28 -11.66 -5.46 5.98
N PHE A 29 -11.52 -5.69 4.68
CA PHE A 29 -10.53 -5.04 3.85
C PHE A 29 -10.69 -3.51 3.86
N ALA A 30 -11.92 -3.02 3.64
CA ALA A 30 -12.22 -1.59 3.70
C ALA A 30 -11.79 -0.96 5.03
N ARG A 31 -12.14 -1.60 6.16
CA ARG A 31 -11.76 -1.11 7.49
C ARG A 31 -10.24 -1.10 7.73
N SER A 32 -9.52 -2.06 7.16
CA SER A 32 -8.06 -2.15 7.33
C SER A 32 -7.30 -1.13 6.48
N ILE A 33 -7.80 -0.82 5.28
CA ILE A 33 -7.17 0.12 4.36
C ILE A 33 -7.64 1.56 4.60
N GLY A 34 -8.84 1.72 5.14
CA GLY A 34 -9.55 2.98 5.33
C GLY A 34 -10.72 3.09 4.35
N SER A 35 -11.95 3.03 4.86
CA SER A 35 -13.18 3.09 4.04
C SER A 35 -13.30 4.35 3.20
N GLU A 36 -12.89 5.48 3.78
CA GLU A 36 -12.92 6.82 3.17
C GLU A 36 -11.80 7.05 2.15
N LYS A 37 -10.81 6.15 2.10
CA LYS A 37 -9.66 6.32 1.22
C LYS A 37 -10.10 6.22 -0.24
N LEU A 38 -9.49 7.03 -1.11
CA LEU A 38 -9.76 6.98 -2.55
C LEU A 38 -9.16 5.70 -3.16
N VAL A 39 -9.92 5.04 -4.04
CA VAL A 39 -9.45 3.85 -4.78
C VAL A 39 -8.20 4.15 -5.61
N ALA A 40 -8.09 5.36 -6.17
CA ALA A 40 -6.94 5.79 -6.96
C ALA A 40 -5.65 5.96 -6.14
N GLU A 41 -5.76 6.14 -4.82
CA GLU A 41 -4.63 6.29 -3.89
C GLU A 41 -4.18 4.95 -3.29
N LEU A 42 -4.83 3.85 -3.65
CA LEU A 42 -4.41 2.53 -3.23
C LEU A 42 -3.10 2.17 -3.91
N THR A 43 -2.12 1.82 -3.09
CA THR A 43 -0.79 1.46 -3.58
C THR A 43 -0.57 -0.06 -3.53
N PRO A 44 0.21 -0.63 -4.48
CA PRO A 44 0.56 -2.04 -4.45
C PRO A 44 1.13 -2.53 -3.11
N PRO A 45 2.03 -1.79 -2.41
CA PRO A 45 2.54 -2.21 -1.11
C PRO A 45 1.45 -2.36 -0.04
N GLN A 46 0.46 -1.46 0.01
CA GLN A 46 -0.62 -1.55 1.00
C GLN A 46 -1.45 -2.82 0.83
N VAL A 47 -1.78 -3.15 -0.42
CA VAL A 47 -2.53 -4.36 -0.76
C VAL A 47 -1.70 -5.62 -0.46
N ALA A 48 -0.40 -5.59 -0.75
CA ALA A 48 0.52 -6.69 -0.44
C ALA A 48 0.62 -6.93 1.07
N THR A 49 0.85 -5.87 1.86
CA THR A 49 0.90 -5.97 3.33
C THR A 49 -0.39 -6.52 3.92
N TYR A 50 -1.55 -6.10 3.41
CA TYR A 50 -2.82 -6.68 3.85
C TYR A 50 -2.89 -8.18 3.54
N ALA A 51 -2.52 -8.60 2.33
CA ALA A 51 -2.54 -10.00 1.94
C ALA A 51 -1.58 -10.85 2.79
N GLU A 52 -0.38 -10.35 3.06
CA GLU A 52 0.58 -10.98 3.95
C GLU A 52 0.03 -11.15 5.37
N ASN A 53 -0.59 -10.12 5.93
CA ASN A 53 -1.22 -10.20 7.25
C ASN A 53 -2.33 -11.28 7.30
N VAL A 54 -3.13 -11.42 6.23
CA VAL A 54 -4.14 -12.48 6.12
C VAL A 54 -3.49 -13.86 6.09
N VAL A 55 -2.41 -14.03 5.32
CA VAL A 55 -1.65 -15.29 5.24
C VAL A 55 -1.03 -15.63 6.61
N SER A 56 -0.38 -14.68 7.26
CA SER A 56 0.26 -14.86 8.58
C SER A 56 -0.74 -15.17 9.69
N SER A 57 -1.97 -14.65 9.58
CA SER A 57 -3.06 -14.98 10.50
C SER A 57 -3.55 -16.43 10.37
N GLY A 58 -3.23 -17.10 9.25
CA GLY A 58 -3.69 -18.45 8.95
C GLY A 58 -5.21 -18.57 8.71
N GLY A 59 -5.70 -19.82 8.72
CA GLY A 59 -7.10 -20.15 8.47
C GLY A 59 -7.42 -20.28 6.98
N ASP A 60 -8.64 -19.89 6.59
CA ASP A 60 -9.10 -19.95 5.21
C ASP A 60 -8.55 -18.78 4.37
N ILE A 61 -7.28 -18.87 3.98
CA ILE A 61 -6.62 -17.83 3.19
C ILE A 61 -7.31 -17.64 1.83
N HIS A 62 -7.79 -18.73 1.21
CA HIS A 62 -8.42 -18.69 -0.10
C HIS A 62 -9.77 -17.99 -0.06
N GLY A 63 -10.64 -18.34 0.89
CA GLY A 63 -11.94 -17.68 1.05
C GLY A 63 -11.81 -16.21 1.48
N ARG A 64 -10.74 -15.85 2.19
CA ARG A 64 -10.48 -14.47 2.62
C ARG A 64 -9.91 -13.59 1.51
N LEU A 65 -8.91 -14.07 0.78
CA LEU A 65 -8.25 -13.30 -0.27
C LEU A 65 -8.91 -13.40 -1.64
N GLY A 66 -9.70 -14.44 -1.90
CA GLY A 66 -10.42 -14.64 -3.16
C GLY A 66 -11.33 -13.47 -3.53
N PRO A 67 -12.33 -13.11 -2.70
CA PRO A 67 -13.23 -12.00 -2.94
C PRO A 67 -12.51 -10.66 -3.12
N ILE A 68 -11.47 -10.43 -2.32
CA ILE A 68 -10.67 -9.21 -2.36
C ILE A 68 -9.91 -9.11 -3.69
N LYS A 69 -9.34 -10.21 -4.17
CA LYS A 69 -8.63 -10.26 -5.46
C LYS A 69 -9.58 -9.99 -6.63
N GLU A 70 -10.79 -10.55 -6.59
CA GLU A 70 -11.82 -10.31 -7.61
C GLU A 70 -12.30 -8.86 -7.61
N PHE A 71 -12.53 -8.28 -6.43
CA PHE A 71 -12.86 -6.87 -6.28
C PHE A 71 -11.77 -5.96 -6.85
N LEU A 72 -10.49 -6.19 -6.50
CA LEU A 72 -9.39 -5.40 -7.05
C LEU A 72 -9.24 -5.56 -8.57
N ALA A 73 -9.53 -6.76 -9.11
CA ALA A 73 -9.56 -6.98 -10.54
C ALA A 73 -10.71 -6.23 -11.22
N TYR A 74 -11.87 -6.13 -10.58
CA TYR A 74 -12.98 -5.30 -11.03
C TYR A 74 -12.61 -3.81 -11.08
N LEU A 75 -11.92 -3.29 -10.05
CA LEU A 75 -11.47 -1.90 -10.04
C LEU A 75 -10.50 -1.59 -11.18
N ASN A 76 -9.56 -2.50 -11.45
CA ASN A 76 -8.65 -2.38 -12.59
C ASN A 76 -9.42 -2.38 -13.92
N LYS A 77 -10.41 -3.27 -14.08
CA LYS A 77 -11.24 -3.34 -15.31
C LYS A 77 -12.07 -2.08 -15.53
N LYS A 78 -12.50 -1.42 -14.45
CA LYS A 78 -13.24 -0.16 -14.50
C LYS A 78 -12.34 1.07 -14.64
N GLY A 79 -11.01 0.91 -14.63
CA GLY A 79 -10.06 2.02 -14.70
C GLY A 79 -10.10 2.93 -13.46
N LEU A 80 -10.57 2.41 -12.33
CA LEU A 80 -10.69 3.18 -11.08
C LEU A 80 -9.40 3.21 -10.26
N SER A 81 -8.49 2.28 -10.53
CA SER A 81 -7.17 2.17 -9.91
C SER A 81 -6.08 2.57 -10.90
N THR A 82 -5.04 3.22 -10.37
CA THR A 82 -3.88 3.69 -11.15
C THR A 82 -2.92 2.55 -11.52
N HIS A 83 -2.94 1.47 -10.73
CA HIS A 83 -2.08 0.30 -10.91
C HIS A 83 -2.90 -0.99 -10.82
N SER A 84 -2.38 -2.08 -11.38
CA SER A 84 -3.02 -3.39 -11.30
C SER A 84 -2.86 -4.01 -9.89
N LEU A 85 -3.75 -3.68 -8.97
CA LEU A 85 -3.63 -4.08 -7.55
C LEU A 85 -3.85 -5.58 -7.31
N SER A 86 -4.70 -6.22 -8.10
CA SER A 86 -5.01 -7.66 -7.97
C SER A 86 -3.82 -8.58 -8.23
N ALA A 87 -2.82 -8.14 -9.01
CA ALA A 87 -1.59 -8.89 -9.26
C ALA A 87 -0.71 -9.03 -8.01
N HIS A 88 -0.88 -8.12 -7.05
CA HIS A 88 -0.08 -8.08 -5.81
C HIS A 88 -0.70 -8.87 -4.66
N VAL A 89 -1.90 -9.43 -4.84
CA VAL A 89 -2.52 -10.36 -3.87
C VAL A 89 -2.02 -11.77 -4.16
N LYS A 90 -0.92 -12.16 -3.50
CA LYS A 90 -0.36 -13.51 -3.56
C LYS A 90 -1.13 -14.44 -2.63
N ILE A 91 -1.89 -15.37 -3.20
CA ILE A 91 -2.55 -16.45 -2.46
C ILE A 91 -1.65 -17.68 -2.55
N PRO A 92 -1.04 -18.14 -1.45
CA PRO A 92 -0.24 -19.36 -1.46
C PRO A 92 -1.08 -20.52 -1.96
N ARG A 93 -0.53 -21.37 -2.85
CA ARG A 93 -1.21 -22.62 -3.20
C ARG A 93 -1.32 -23.46 -1.92
N ALA A 94 -2.52 -23.89 -1.57
CA ALA A 94 -2.77 -24.77 -0.44
C ALA A 94 -1.87 -26.01 -0.52
N SER A 95 -0.73 -25.98 0.18
CA SER A 95 -0.05 -27.19 0.60
C SER A 95 -0.73 -27.59 1.91
N VAL A 96 -1.36 -28.76 1.92
CA VAL A 96 -1.80 -29.41 3.16
C VAL A 96 -0.54 -29.67 3.98
N ARG A 97 -0.13 -28.69 4.78
CA ARG A 97 0.81 -28.90 5.88
C ARG A 97 0.13 -28.38 7.13
N ALA A 98 -0.25 -29.36 7.95
CA ALA A 98 -0.67 -29.20 9.32
C ALA A 98 0.18 -28.13 10.02
N SER A 99 -0.49 -27.34 10.86
CA SER A 99 0.04 -26.28 11.70
C SER A 99 1.44 -26.55 12.24
N ALA A 100 2.46 -26.24 11.46
CA ALA A 100 3.69 -25.74 12.04
C ALA A 100 3.37 -24.29 12.36
N ARG A 101 3.30 -23.95 13.65
CA ARG A 101 3.50 -22.57 14.06
C ARG A 101 4.83 -22.18 13.44
N VAL A 102 4.78 -21.48 12.32
CA VAL A 102 5.92 -20.70 11.86
C VAL A 102 6.03 -19.66 12.94
N SER A 103 6.88 -19.95 13.93
CA SER A 103 7.55 -18.94 14.70
C SER A 103 7.92 -17.89 13.68
N HIS A 104 7.22 -16.75 13.75
CA HIS A 104 7.70 -15.59 13.07
C HIS A 104 9.13 -15.48 13.56
N ASP A 105 10.11 -15.63 12.66
CA ASP A 105 11.25 -14.75 12.76
C ASP A 105 10.62 -13.37 12.63
N THR A 106 10.17 -12.86 13.78
CA THR A 106 10.27 -11.45 14.07
C THR A 106 11.65 -11.11 13.58
N ILE A 107 11.71 -10.43 12.43
CA ILE A 107 12.79 -9.50 12.20
C ILE A 107 12.67 -8.60 13.43
N GLU A 108 13.44 -8.90 14.47
CA GLU A 108 13.66 -7.99 15.56
C GLU A 108 14.25 -6.78 14.85
N MET A 109 13.39 -5.78 14.61
CA MET A 109 13.80 -4.43 14.34
C MET A 109 14.66 -4.06 15.55
N SER A 110 15.96 -4.33 15.46
CA SER A 110 16.91 -3.81 16.42
C SER A 110 16.71 -2.30 16.44
N LEU A 111 16.52 -1.73 17.64
CA LEU A 111 16.30 -0.30 17.85
C LEU A 111 17.33 0.58 17.12
N SER A 112 18.50 0.02 16.81
CA SER A 112 19.54 0.61 15.95
C SER A 112 19.07 0.92 14.53
N GLY A 113 18.30 0.04 13.87
CA GLY A 113 17.87 0.24 12.47
C GLY A 113 16.87 1.39 12.30
N ILE A 114 15.98 1.61 13.28
CA ILE A 114 15.06 2.76 13.26
C ILE A 114 15.81 4.07 13.49
N ASN A 115 16.84 4.06 14.35
CA ASN A 115 17.66 5.25 14.57
C ASN A 115 18.50 5.60 13.35
N THR A 116 19.10 4.62 12.66
CA THR A 116 19.81 4.87 11.39
C THR A 116 18.89 5.50 10.35
N LEU A 117 17.66 5.00 10.19
CA LEU A 117 16.70 5.56 9.25
C LEU A 117 16.22 6.97 9.65
N LYS A 118 16.16 7.28 10.95
CA LYS A 118 15.86 8.63 11.45
C LYS A 118 17.02 9.59 11.24
N ASP A 119 18.26 9.15 11.48
CA ASP A 119 19.47 9.94 11.30
C ASP A 119 19.71 10.26 9.80
N GLU A 120 19.48 9.29 8.92
CA GLU A 120 19.50 9.52 7.46
C GLU A 120 18.42 10.52 7.02
N LEU A 121 17.23 10.44 7.61
CA LEU A 121 16.12 11.34 7.31
C LEU A 121 16.40 12.78 7.78
N ASP A 122 16.98 12.97 8.95
CA ASP A 122 17.34 14.31 9.45
C ASP A 122 18.60 14.88 8.75
N GLY A 123 19.52 14.02 8.32
CA GLY A 123 20.63 14.41 7.44
C GLY A 123 20.14 14.94 6.09
N LEU A 124 19.20 14.24 5.44
CA LEU A 124 18.60 14.67 4.18
C LEU A 124 17.80 15.96 4.31
N LYS A 125 17.11 16.19 5.43
CA LYS A 125 16.43 17.47 5.71
C LYS A 125 17.40 18.63 5.86
N SER A 126 18.50 18.44 6.60
CA SER A 126 19.50 19.48 6.82
C SER A 126 20.23 19.88 5.53
N GLN A 127 20.46 18.92 4.62
CA GLN A 127 21.00 19.21 3.29
C GLN A 127 20.05 20.06 2.43
N ARG A 128 18.73 19.88 2.57
CA ARG A 128 17.74 20.69 1.85
C ARG A 128 17.77 22.17 2.27
N GLU A 129 17.96 22.44 3.55
CA GLU A 129 18.07 23.81 4.07
C GLU A 129 19.36 24.51 3.62
N SER A 130 20.49 23.77 3.60
CA SER A 130 21.78 24.28 3.11
C SER A 130 21.76 24.61 1.61
N ILE A 131 21.15 23.74 0.79
CA ILE A 131 20.99 24.00 -0.65
C ILE A 131 20.07 25.21 -0.89
N ALA A 132 18.98 25.34 -0.10
CA ALA A 132 18.10 26.51 -0.19
C ALA A 132 18.84 27.82 0.16
N ALA A 133 19.72 27.80 1.17
CA ALA A 133 20.55 28.95 1.53
C ALA A 133 21.58 29.29 0.43
N GLN A 134 22.22 28.30 -0.19
CA GLN A 134 23.16 28.51 -1.29
C GLN A 134 22.48 29.08 -2.55
N ILE A 135 21.26 28.61 -2.87
CA ILE A 135 20.47 29.18 -3.98
C ILE A 135 20.08 30.63 -3.68
N GLN A 136 19.73 30.95 -2.44
CA GLN A 136 19.37 32.31 -2.05
C GLN A 136 20.59 33.26 -2.07
N LEU A 137 21.77 32.77 -1.69
CA LEU A 137 23.04 33.53 -1.81
C LEU A 137 23.43 33.75 -3.27
N ALA A 138 23.34 32.72 -4.12
CA ALA A 138 23.60 32.83 -5.56
C ALA A 138 22.59 33.74 -6.30
N ARG A 139 21.38 33.92 -5.75
CA ARG A 139 20.38 34.86 -6.27
C ARG A 139 20.64 36.31 -5.81
N ALA A 140 21.37 36.50 -4.70
CA ALA A 140 21.82 37.81 -4.23
C ALA A 140 23.11 38.26 -4.93
N ASP A 141 23.94 37.32 -5.38
CA ASP A 141 25.14 37.51 -6.22
C ASP A 141 24.80 37.72 -7.72
N GLY A 142 23.58 38.18 -7.99
CA GLY A 142 23.21 38.72 -9.29
C GLY A 142 23.94 40.04 -9.55
N ASP A 143 25.26 39.98 -9.76
CA ASP A 143 26.01 40.99 -10.50
C ASP A 143 26.15 40.54 -11.95
N ILE A 144 25.28 41.12 -12.76
CA ILE A 144 25.36 41.16 -14.22
C ILE A 144 26.35 42.28 -14.62
N SER A 145 27.64 42.01 -14.44
CA SER A 145 28.79 42.66 -15.07
C SER A 145 29.97 41.75 -14.76
N GLU A 146 30.72 41.15 -15.68
CA GLU A 146 31.34 41.72 -16.85
C GLU A 146 31.97 40.52 -17.59
N ASN A 147 31.33 40.00 -18.65
CA ASN A 147 31.98 39.10 -19.61
C ASN A 147 31.66 39.54 -21.04
N SER A 148 32.30 40.64 -21.42
CA SER A 148 32.76 40.97 -22.78
C SER A 148 33.87 42.00 -22.58
N PRO A 149 35.06 41.81 -23.16
CA PRO A 149 35.28 41.30 -24.52
C PRO A 149 36.01 39.95 -24.63
#